data_AF-A0A5E4KM41-F1
#
_entry.id   AF-A0A5E4KM41-F1
#
_cell.length_a   1.000
_cell.length_b   1.000
_cell.length_c   1.000
_cell.angle_alpha   90.00
_cell.angle_beta   90.00
_cell.angle_gamma   90.00
#
_symmetry.space_group_name_H-M   'P 1'
#
loop_
_entity.id
_entity.type
_entity.pdbx_description
1 polymer ?
#
loop_
_entity_poly.entity_id
_entity_poly.type
_entity_poly.pdbx_seq_one_letter_code
_entity_poly.pdbx_strand_id
1 'polypeptide(L)' 'MAKKTESKPNKTKTKKTEKAGKTEKGERYYCEVCGCEVVCIESSAEAIVCCNEPMLLVCE' A
#
# COMPACT_ATOMS: atom_id res chain seq x y z
N MET A 1 7.14 20.67 -28.32
CA MET A 1 7.07 20.83 -26.85
C MET A 1 6.45 19.57 -26.28
N ALA A 2 7.28 18.72 -25.65
CA ALA A 2 6.86 17.50 -24.94
C ALA A 2 6.16 17.92 -23.63
N LYS A 3 5.14 17.22 -23.13
CA LYS A 3 5.24 15.88 -22.53
C LYS A 3 3.88 15.17 -22.61
N LYS A 4 3.88 13.98 -23.20
CA LYS A 4 2.89 12.96 -22.92
C LYS A 4 3.30 12.32 -21.60
N THR A 5 2.45 12.41 -20.58
CA THR A 5 2.60 11.56 -19.39
C THR A 5 1.69 10.36 -19.61
N GLU A 6 2.29 9.35 -20.23
CA GLU A 6 1.66 8.06 -20.47
C GLU A 6 1.60 7.31 -19.14
N SER A 7 0.39 7.22 -18.57
CA SER A 7 0.06 6.26 -17.53
C SER A 7 0.32 4.86 -18.08
N LYS A 8 1.40 4.25 -17.61
CA LYS A 8 1.85 2.92 -18.03
C LYS A 8 1.38 1.92 -16.96
N PRO A 9 0.29 1.16 -17.16
CA PRO A 9 -0.11 0.11 -16.24
C PRO A 9 0.83 -1.08 -16.46
N ASN A 10 1.89 -1.18 -15.66
CA ASN A 10 2.77 -2.33 -15.70
C ASN A 10 2.22 -3.43 -14.79
N LYS A 11 2.08 -4.61 -15.40
CA LYS A 11 1.65 -5.87 -14.82
C LYS A 11 2.43 -6.19 -13.53
N THR A 12 1.82 -6.92 -12.60
CA THR A 12 2.21 -8.31 -12.28
C THR A 12 1.47 -8.78 -11.02
N LYS A 13 0.67 -9.86 -11.18
CA LYS A 13 0.27 -10.73 -10.08
C LYS A 13 1.53 -11.33 -9.47
N THR A 14 1.86 -11.07 -8.21
CA THR A 14 2.73 -11.95 -7.41
C THR A 14 2.39 -11.79 -5.93
N LYS A 15 1.82 -12.87 -5.40
CA LYS A 15 1.70 -13.20 -3.98
C LYS A 15 3.10 -13.25 -3.35
N LYS A 16 3.56 -12.20 -2.66
CA LYS A 16 4.69 -12.26 -1.72
C LYS A 16 4.83 -10.97 -0.91
N THR A 17 4.95 -11.13 0.39
CA THR A 17 5.18 -10.13 1.45
C THR A 17 6.41 -9.26 1.18
N GLU A 18 6.31 -8.19 0.40
CA GLU A 18 7.42 -7.24 0.15
C GLU A 18 6.83 -5.83 -0.03
N LYS A 19 7.11 -4.93 0.94
CA LYS A 19 6.72 -3.50 1.04
C LYS A 19 5.69 -3.06 0.00
N ALA A 20 4.41 -3.29 0.30
CA ALA A 20 3.30 -2.99 -0.58
C ALA A 20 3.22 -1.47 -0.84
N GLY A 21 3.76 -1.03 -1.98
CA GLY A 21 3.66 0.35 -2.42
C GLY A 21 2.23 0.78 -2.78
N LYS A 22 1.26 -0.13 -2.75
CA LYS A 22 -0.15 0.10 -3.11
C LYS A 22 -1.04 -0.54 -2.06
N THR A 23 -2.04 0.20 -1.58
CA THR A 23 -3.06 -0.31 -0.67
C THR A 23 -4.36 -0.64 -1.39
N GLU A 24 -5.03 -1.70 -0.97
CA GLU A 24 -6.31 -2.15 -1.49
C GLU A 24 -7.43 -1.91 -0.47
N LYS A 25 -8.63 -1.64 -0.98
CA LYS A 25 -9.80 -1.40 -0.14
C LYS A 25 -10.18 -2.70 0.59
N GLY A 26 -10.36 -2.60 1.91
CA GLY A 26 -10.73 -3.71 2.79
C GLY A 26 -9.54 -4.40 3.46
N GLU A 27 -8.30 -4.03 3.09
CA GLU A 27 -7.10 -4.55 3.75
C GLU A 27 -6.88 -3.92 5.12
N ARG A 28 -6.34 -4.69 6.07
CA ARG A 28 -5.97 -4.22 7.40
C ARG A 28 -4.47 -3.97 7.49
N TYR A 29 -4.09 -2.86 8.10
CA TYR A 29 -2.71 -2.44 8.26
C TYR A 29 -2.39 -2.26 9.74
N TYR A 30 -1.25 -2.80 10.16
CA TYR A 30 -0.79 -2.76 11.53
C TYR A 30 0.54 -2.02 11.64
N CYS A 31 0.64 -1.13 12.61
CA CYS A 31 1.88 -0.46 12.97
C CYS A 31 2.55 -1.16 14.15
N GLU A 32 3.74 -1.68 13.93
CA GLU A 32 4.54 -2.36 14.96
C GLU A 32 5.16 -1.39 15.98
N VAL A 33 5.21 -0.10 15.64
CA VAL A 33 5.83 0.94 16.49
C VAL A 33 4.86 1.43 17.57
N CYS A 34 3.63 1.77 17.18
CA CYS A 34 2.60 2.28 18.10
C CYS A 34 1.51 1.26 18.44
N GLY A 35 1.45 0.13 17.74
CA GLY A 35 0.43 -0.89 17.92
C GLY A 35 -0.93 -0.55 17.32
N CYS A 36 -1.02 0.47 16.46
CA CYS A 36 -2.29 0.84 15.80
C CYS A 36 -2.66 -0.13 14.68
N GLU A 37 -3.93 -0.53 14.65
CA GLU A 37 -4.54 -1.25 13.52
C GLU A 37 -5.53 -0.33 12.80
N VAL A 38 -5.42 -0.26 11.47
CA VAL A 38 -6.30 0.55 10.62
C VAL A 38 -6.80 -0.28 9.44
N VAL A 39 -8.03 0.00 9.00
CA VAL A 39 -8.62 -0.66 7.82
C VAL A 39 -8.63 0.34 6.67
N CYS A 40 -8.13 -0.10 5.51
CA CYS A 40 -8.09 0.72 4.31
C CYS A 40 -9.50 0.81 3.71
N ILE A 41 -10.19 1.93 3.91
CA ILE A 41 -11.54 2.15 3.37
C ILE A 41 -11.55 2.44 1.86
N GLU A 42 -10.42 2.91 1.34
CA GLU A 42 -10.21 3.26 -0.06
C GLU A 42 -8.82 2.80 -0.50
N SER A 43 -8.73 2.29 -1.73
CA SER A 43 -7.47 1.83 -2.30
C SER A 43 -6.61 3.02 -2.71
N SER A 44 -5.37 3.08 -2.24
CA SER A 44 -4.41 4.13 -2.62
C SER A 44 -3.24 3.54 -3.39
N ALA A 45 -2.65 4.32 -4.30
CA ALA A 45 -1.47 3.92 -5.06
C ALA A 45 -0.16 4.04 -4.26
N GLU A 46 -0.26 4.39 -2.98
CA GLU A 46 0.84 4.61 -2.04
C GLU A 46 0.65 3.75 -0.79
N ALA A 47 1.75 3.43 -0.10
CA ALA A 47 1.73 2.68 1.15
C ALA A 47 1.20 3.54 2.32
N ILE A 48 0.50 2.92 3.27
CA ILE A 48 0.15 3.60 4.52
C ILE A 48 1.40 3.68 5.40
N VAL A 49 1.73 4.88 5.85
CA VAL A 49 2.88 5.15 6.73
C VAL A 49 2.38 5.61 8.10
N CYS A 50 2.91 5.00 9.15
CA CYS A 50 2.68 5.39 10.54
C CYS A 50 4.01 5.38 11.29
N CYS A 51 4.25 6.34 12.18
CA CYS A 51 5.52 6.45 12.92
C CYS A 51 6.79 6.56 12.03
N ASN A 52 6.67 7.11 10.81
CA ASN A 52 7.72 7.19 9.78
C ASN A 52 8.09 5.85 9.13
N GLU A 53 7.32 4.79 9.37
CA GLU A 53 7.53 3.47 8.77
C GLU A 53 6.26 3.00 8.04
N PRO A 54 6.41 2.28 6.91
CA PRO A 54 5.26 1.69 6.23
C PRO A 54 4.61 0.64 7.13
N MET A 55 3.29 0.73 7.30
CA MET A 55 2.52 -0.25 8.06
C MET A 55 2.54 -1.61 7.37
N LEU A 56 2.42 -2.68 8.16
CA LEU A 56 2.35 -4.05 7.67
C LEU A 56 0.92 -4.42 7.29
N LEU A 57 0.77 -5.03 6.11
CA LEU A 57 -0.49 -5.63 5.70
C LEU A 57 -0.76 -6.90 6.53
N VAL A 58 -1.90 -6.92 7.21
CA VAL A 58 -2.43 -8.08 7.93
C VAL A 58 -3.43 -8.79 7.01
N CYS A 59 -2.98 -9.86 6.34
CA CYS A 59 -3.89 -10.78 5.65
C CYS A 59 -4.45 -11.77 6.68
N GLU A 60 -5.78 -11.80 6.84
CA GLU A 60 -6.50 -12.92 7.47
C GLU A 60 -6.67 -14.11 6.50
#